data_AF-A0A821SEQ1-F1
#
_entry.id   AF-A0A821SEQ1-F1
#
_cell.length_a   1.000
_cell.length_b   1.000
_cell.length_c   1.000
_cell.angle_alpha   90.00
_cell.angle_beta   90.00
_cell.angle_gamma   90.00
#
_symmetry.space_group_name_H-M   'P 1'
#
loop_
_entity.id
_entity.type
_entity.pdbx_description
1 polymer ?
#
loop_
_entity_poly.entity_id
_entity_poly.type
_entity_poly.pdbx_seq_one_letter_code
_entity_poly.pdbx_strand_id
1 'polypeptide(L)'
;MFSTPFDNNDYQSSPIPTLIELNICYYRTFDLSKMISFLKNVLNLRHLKITMASNLINGYQWEQIIRSYLPKFKIFDLNMYDQFPDDQNIEERANELINSFQSSFWINEHK
;
A
#
# COMPACT_ATOMS: atom_id res chain seq x y z
N MET A 1 -17.29 32.32 -25.58
CA MET A 1 -15.82 32.18 -25.56
C MET A 1 -15.46 31.43 -24.28
N PHE A 2 -14.59 30.44 -24.40
CA PHE A 2 -14.66 29.13 -23.74
C PHE A 2 -14.31 29.10 -22.25
N SER A 3 -15.14 28.44 -21.45
CA SER A 3 -14.70 27.80 -20.19
C SER A 3 -14.57 26.31 -20.47
N THR A 4 -13.33 25.84 -20.54
CA THR A 4 -12.98 24.45 -20.84
C THR A 4 -13.29 23.52 -19.66
N PRO A 5 -13.90 22.34 -19.89
CA PRO A 5 -14.00 21.29 -18.88
C PRO A 5 -12.74 20.41 -18.95
N PHE A 6 -11.83 20.57 -18.00
CA PHE A 6 -10.69 19.66 -17.78
C PHE A 6 -10.69 19.37 -16.28
N ASP A 7 -10.72 18.15 -15.74
CA ASP A 7 -10.61 16.81 -16.31
C ASP A 7 -11.28 15.85 -15.31
N ASN A 8 -12.46 15.30 -15.66
CA ASN A 8 -12.87 14.00 -15.13
C ASN A 8 -12.36 12.96 -16.12
N ASN A 9 -11.03 12.82 -16.22
CA ASN A 9 -10.49 11.64 -16.86
C ASN A 9 -10.56 10.51 -15.84
N ASP A 10 -11.64 9.74 -15.92
CA ASP A 10 -11.65 8.32 -15.61
C ASP A 10 -10.61 7.65 -16.51
N TYR A 11 -9.32 7.84 -16.21
CA TYR A 11 -8.25 7.06 -16.80
C TYR A 11 -8.44 5.62 -16.29
N GLN A 12 -9.23 4.85 -17.04
CA GLN A 12 -9.20 3.39 -16.98
C GLN A 12 -7.84 2.95 -17.46
N SER A 13 -6.89 2.93 -16.53
CA SER A 13 -5.58 2.32 -16.72
C SER A 13 -5.76 0.89 -17.20
N SER A 14 -5.08 0.55 -18.29
CA SER A 14 -5.12 -0.80 -18.83
C SER A 14 -4.40 -1.76 -17.88
N PRO A 15 -4.87 -3.02 -17.76
CA PRO A 15 -4.17 -4.04 -17.00
C PRO A 15 -2.72 -4.19 -17.47
N ILE A 16 -1.80 -4.40 -16.53
CA ILE A 16 -0.38 -4.71 -16.77
C ILE A 16 -0.16 -6.18 -16.36
N PRO A 17 -0.59 -7.14 -17.19
CA PRO A 17 -0.62 -8.55 -16.80
C PRO A 17 0.78 -9.19 -16.66
N THR A 18 1.81 -8.54 -17.19
CA THR A 18 3.19 -9.05 -17.15
C THR A 18 3.92 -8.66 -15.86
N LEU A 19 3.38 -7.73 -15.07
CA LEU A 19 4.04 -7.30 -13.84
C LEU A 19 3.85 -8.34 -12.74
N ILE A 20 4.95 -8.95 -12.32
CA ILE A 20 4.98 -10.00 -11.28
C ILE A 20 5.56 -9.46 -9.97
N GLU A 21 6.52 -8.54 -10.07
CA GLU A 21 7.20 -7.92 -8.95
C GLU A 21 7.15 -6.39 -9.08
N LEU A 22 6.94 -5.72 -7.95
CA LEU A 22 6.86 -4.28 -7.87
C LEU A 22 7.60 -3.81 -6.62
N ASN A 23 8.51 -2.85 -6.81
CA ASN A 23 9.22 -2.20 -5.71
C ASN A 23 8.89 -0.70 -5.73
N ILE A 24 8.36 -0.17 -4.63
CA ILE A 24 8.00 1.24 -4.49
C ILE A 24 8.65 1.83 -3.24
N CYS A 25 9.24 3.01 -3.39
CA CYS A 25 9.75 3.82 -2.28
C CYS A 25 9.03 5.16 -2.19
N TYR A 26 8.37 5.43 -1.07
CA TYR A 26 7.74 6.71 -0.75
C TYR A 26 8.53 7.42 0.33
N TYR A 27 9.14 8.57 0.00
CA TYR A 27 9.99 9.33 0.92
C TYR A 27 9.34 10.60 1.49
N ARG A 28 8.26 11.11 0.88
CA ARG A 28 7.64 12.40 1.26
C ARG A 28 6.12 12.35 1.23
N THR A 29 5.56 12.22 0.03
CA THR A 29 4.12 12.24 -0.18
C THR A 29 3.65 10.86 -0.59
N PHE A 30 2.70 10.34 0.17
CA PHE A 30 2.02 9.10 -0.15
C PHE A 30 0.56 9.39 -0.45
N ASP A 31 0.14 9.07 -1.67
CA ASP A 31 -1.24 9.18 -2.12
C ASP A 31 -1.82 7.77 -2.25
N LEU A 32 -2.52 7.35 -1.20
CA LEU A 32 -3.15 6.05 -1.10
C LEU A 32 -4.09 5.78 -2.29
N SER A 33 -4.80 6.79 -2.76
CA SER A 33 -5.78 6.66 -3.84
C SER A 33 -5.11 6.31 -5.17
N LYS A 34 -3.99 6.96 -5.48
CA LYS A 34 -3.20 6.70 -6.69
C LYS A 34 -2.55 5.33 -6.64
N MET A 35 -2.01 4.95 -5.50
CA MET A 35 -1.43 3.62 -5.32
C MET A 35 -2.51 2.53 -5.49
N ILE A 36 -3.68 2.65 -4.86
CA ILE A 36 -4.78 1.69 -5.07
C ILE A 36 -5.19 1.64 -6.54
N SER A 37 -5.31 2.80 -7.19
CA SER A 37 -5.65 2.88 -8.60
C SER A 37 -4.63 2.15 -9.47
N PHE A 38 -3.35 2.24 -9.14
CA PHE A 38 -2.30 1.46 -9.81
C PHE A 38 -2.42 -0.05 -9.54
N LEU A 39 -2.59 -0.44 -8.26
CA LEU A 39 -2.67 -1.85 -7.85
C LEU A 39 -3.81 -2.62 -8.52
N LYS A 40 -4.93 -1.94 -8.82
CA LYS A 40 -6.06 -2.50 -9.59
C LYS A 40 -5.66 -3.00 -10.98
N ASN A 41 -4.56 -2.53 -11.55
CA ASN A 41 -4.14 -2.92 -12.90
C ASN A 41 -3.13 -4.07 -12.92
N VAL A 42 -2.55 -4.43 -11.78
CA VAL A 42 -1.45 -5.39 -11.69
C VAL A 42 -1.92 -6.70 -11.05
N LEU A 43 -2.99 -7.27 -11.60
CA LEU A 43 -3.67 -8.45 -11.04
C LEU A 43 -2.80 -9.72 -10.95
N ASN A 44 -1.68 -9.75 -11.67
CA ASN A 44 -0.71 -10.85 -11.65
C ASN A 44 0.48 -10.63 -10.72
N LEU A 45 0.49 -9.52 -9.98
CA LEU A 45 1.54 -9.22 -9.02
C LEU A 45 1.59 -10.30 -7.92
N ARG A 46 2.78 -10.85 -7.72
CA ARG A 46 3.07 -11.88 -6.71
C ARG A 46 3.93 -11.35 -5.58
N HIS A 47 4.77 -10.35 -5.87
CA HIS A 47 5.70 -9.77 -4.91
C HIS A 47 5.57 -8.25 -4.91
N LEU A 48 5.30 -7.70 -3.73
CA LEU A 48 5.25 -6.27 -3.49
C LEU A 48 6.29 -5.92 -2.43
N LYS A 49 7.24 -5.07 -2.81
CA LYS A 49 8.21 -4.47 -1.90
C LYS A 49 7.91 -2.99 -1.74
N ILE A 50 7.75 -2.55 -0.50
CA ILE A 50 7.45 -1.16 -0.18
C ILE A 50 8.39 -0.62 0.88
N THR A 51 8.92 0.57 0.61
CA THR A 51 9.60 1.39 1.61
C THR A 51 8.80 2.68 1.83
N MET A 52 8.39 2.97 3.07
CA MET A 52 7.54 4.13 3.38
C MET A 52 7.65 4.57 4.85
N ALA A 53 7.09 5.73 5.19
CA ALA A 53 6.97 6.17 6.59
C ALA A 53 5.93 5.33 7.36
N SER A 54 6.22 5.04 8.63
CA SER A 54 5.40 4.18 9.51
C SER A 54 3.99 4.73 9.81
N ASN A 55 3.80 6.06 9.72
CA ASN A 55 2.56 6.75 10.05
C ASN A 55 1.53 6.79 8.92
N LEU A 56 1.83 6.22 7.75
CA LEU A 56 1.00 6.36 6.54
C LEU A 56 -0.05 5.26 6.41
N ILE A 57 0.32 4.00 6.68
CA ILE A 57 -0.53 2.82 6.54
C ILE A 57 -0.14 1.79 7.60
N ASN A 58 -1.13 1.19 8.26
CA ASN A 58 -0.93 0.07 9.18
C ASN A 58 -1.20 -1.30 8.51
N GLY A 59 -0.91 -2.38 9.23
CA GLY A 59 -1.07 -3.76 8.75
C GLY A 59 -2.50 -4.15 8.41
N TYR A 60 -3.52 -3.62 9.10
CA TYR A 60 -4.93 -3.89 8.74
C TYR A 60 -5.31 -3.27 7.40
N GLN A 61 -4.84 -2.05 7.15
CA GLN A 61 -5.08 -1.36 5.88
C GLN A 61 -4.33 -2.07 4.73
N TRP A 62 -3.08 -2.48 4.96
CA TRP A 62 -2.33 -3.29 3.99
C TRP A 62 -3.04 -4.60 3.67
N GLU A 63 -3.53 -5.31 4.68
CA GLU A 63 -4.32 -6.53 4.51
C GLU A 63 -5.53 -6.27 3.60
N GLN A 64 -6.32 -5.23 3.89
CA GLN A 64 -7.48 -4.89 3.08
C GLN A 64 -7.12 -4.58 1.62
N ILE A 65 -6.04 -3.84 1.38
CA ILE A 65 -5.55 -3.51 0.03
C ILE A 65 -5.16 -4.77 -0.72
N ILE A 66 -4.36 -5.65 -0.10
CA ILE A 66 -3.87 -6.87 -0.74
C ILE A 66 -5.04 -7.79 -1.08
N ARG A 67 -5.94 -8.05 -0.10
CA ARG A 67 -7.13 -8.89 -0.32
C ARG A 67 -8.03 -8.36 -1.43
N SER A 68 -8.17 -7.04 -1.52
CA SER A 68 -9.10 -6.40 -2.48
C SER A 68 -8.55 -6.33 -3.89
N TYR A 69 -7.24 -6.15 -4.07
CA TYR A 69 -6.68 -5.75 -5.37
C TYR A 69 -5.62 -6.69 -5.92
N LEU A 70 -5.03 -7.58 -5.11
CA LEU A 70 -3.90 -8.42 -5.51
C LEU A 70 -4.22 -9.92 -5.33
N PRO A 71 -5.06 -10.52 -6.20
CA PRO A 71 -5.56 -11.88 -5.99
C PRO A 71 -4.51 -12.98 -6.12
N LYS A 72 -3.35 -12.70 -6.75
CA LYS A 72 -2.25 -13.68 -6.93
C LYS A 72 -1.06 -13.39 -6.01
N PHE A 73 -1.26 -12.54 -5.03
CA PHE A 73 -0.21 -12.07 -4.14
C PHE A 73 0.38 -13.19 -3.28
N LYS A 74 1.70 -13.14 -3.07
CA LYS A 74 2.43 -14.15 -2.30
C LYS A 74 3.39 -13.56 -1.29
N ILE A 75 4.18 -12.56 -1.68
CA ILE A 75 5.29 -12.04 -0.87
C ILE A 75 5.10 -10.54 -0.65
N PHE A 76 5.08 -10.13 0.62
CA PHE A 76 5.07 -8.74 1.04
C PHE A 76 6.35 -8.39 1.80
N ASP A 77 7.18 -7.56 1.19
CA ASP A 77 8.36 -7.00 1.84
C ASP A 77 8.08 -5.55 2.21
N LEU A 78 7.93 -5.29 3.50
CA LEU A 78 7.65 -3.95 3.99
C LEU A 78 8.81 -3.44 4.84
N ASN A 79 9.35 -2.30 4.43
CA ASN A 79 10.33 -1.54 5.18
C ASN A 79 9.73 -0.20 5.59
N MET A 80 9.50 -0.01 6.89
CA MET A 80 8.99 1.24 7.42
C MET A 80 10.11 2.01 8.11
N TYR A 81 10.27 3.28 7.74
CA TYR A 81 11.14 4.19 8.47
C TYR A 81 10.31 5.09 9.38
N ASP A 82 10.92 5.46 10.49
CA ASP A 82 10.23 6.14 11.56
C ASP A 82 9.99 7.62 11.24
N GLN A 83 8.78 8.08 11.51
CA GLN A 83 8.38 9.49 11.52
C GLN A 83 7.42 9.77 12.70
N PHE A 84 7.62 9.12 13.85
CA PHE A 84 6.94 9.54 15.07
C PHE A 84 7.37 10.96 15.45
N PRO A 85 6.44 11.92 15.60
CA PRO A 85 6.72 13.20 16.24
C PRO A 85 7.28 13.02 17.66
N ASP A 86 8.27 13.85 18.04
CA ASP A 86 9.00 13.78 19.32
C ASP A 86 8.12 13.93 20.58
N ASP A 87 6.87 14.35 20.41
CA ASP A 87 5.91 14.73 21.46
C ASP A 87 4.85 13.65 21.77
N GLN A 88 4.99 12.43 21.24
CA GLN A 88 3.98 11.38 21.36
C GLN A 88 4.47 10.12 22.06
N ASN A 89 3.52 9.33 22.59
CA ASN A 89 3.74 8.03 23.19
C ASN A 89 4.20 7.03 22.11
N ILE A 90 5.48 7.10 21.73
CA ILE A 90 6.11 6.29 20.68
C ILE A 90 5.87 4.80 20.92
N GLU A 91 5.96 4.36 22.18
CA GLU A 91 5.75 2.97 22.57
C GLU A 91 4.34 2.49 22.22
N GLU A 92 3.31 3.28 22.56
CA GLU A 92 1.92 2.95 22.24
C GLU A 92 1.69 2.85 20.73
N ARG A 93 2.20 3.81 19.95
CA ARG A 93 2.07 3.78 18.49
C ARG A 93 2.83 2.65 17.83
N ALA A 94 4.03 2.36 18.31
CA ALA A 94 4.81 1.22 17.84
C ALA A 94 4.05 -0.08 18.14
N ASN A 95 3.46 -0.22 19.33
CA ASN A 95 2.64 -1.37 19.70
C ASN A 95 1.38 -1.47 18.82
N GLU A 96 0.67 -0.38 18.56
CA GLU A 96 -0.48 -0.36 17.64
C GLU A 96 -0.08 -0.81 16.23
N LEU A 97 1.04 -0.30 15.71
CA LEU A 97 1.56 -0.68 14.40
C LEU A 97 1.92 -2.17 14.38
N ILE A 98 2.66 -2.68 15.36
CA ILE A 98 3.03 -4.09 15.45
C ILE A 98 1.79 -4.97 15.52
N ASN A 99 0.82 -4.63 16.38
CA ASN A 99 -0.42 -5.39 16.55
C ASN A 99 -1.24 -5.47 15.26
N SER A 100 -1.16 -4.43 14.41
CA SER A 100 -1.83 -4.43 13.11
C SER A 100 -1.27 -5.45 12.10
N PHE A 101 -0.05 -5.96 12.32
CA PHE A 101 0.58 -7.03 11.52
C PHE A 101 0.44 -8.44 12.14
N GLN A 102 -0.39 -8.60 13.17
CA GLN A 102 -0.57 -9.88 13.87
C GLN A 102 -1.89 -10.59 13.51
N SER A 103 -2.60 -10.15 12.47
CA SER A 103 -3.80 -10.87 11.99
C SER A 103 -3.44 -12.24 11.39
N SER A 104 -4.43 -13.13 11.28
CA SER A 104 -4.24 -14.46 10.68
C SER A 104 -3.76 -14.38 9.24
N PHE A 105 -4.10 -13.31 8.53
CA PHE A 105 -3.61 -13.01 7.19
C PHE A 105 -2.08 -13.00 7.14
N TRP A 106 -1.45 -12.24 8.04
CA TRP A 106 0.00 -12.07 8.09
C TRP A 106 0.72 -13.33 8.61
N ILE A 107 0.10 -14.03 9.57
CA ILE A 107 0.76 -15.15 10.26
C ILE A 107 0.60 -16.49 9.53
N ASN A 108 -0.58 -16.74 8.92
CA ASN A 108 -0.97 -18.07 8.47
C ASN A 108 -1.23 -18.18 6.95
N GLU A 109 -1.76 -17.14 6.30
CA GLU A 109 -2.25 -17.25 4.92
C GLU A 109 -1.15 -17.15 3.85
N HIS A 110 0.05 -16.68 4.22
CA HIS A 110 1.15 -16.41 3.29
C HIS A 110 2.48 -17.12 3.64
N LYS A 111 2.41 -18.32 4.26
CA LYS A 111 3.55 -19.22 4.45
C LYS A 111 3.86 -20.06 3.21
#